data_AF-A0AAX0KZD2-F1
#
_entry.id   AF-A0AAX0KZD2-F1
#
_cell.length_a   1.000
_cell.length_b   1.000
_cell.length_c   1.000
_cell.angle_alpha   90.00
_cell.angle_beta   90.00
_cell.angle_gamma   90.00
#
_symmetry.space_group_name_H-M   'P 1'
#
loop_
_entity.id
_entity.type
_entity.pdbx_description
1 polymer ?
#
loop_
_entity_poly.entity_id
_entity_poly.type
_entity_poly.pdbx_seq_one_letter_code
_entity_poly.pdbx_strand_id
1 'polypeptide(L)' 'MAAALARERAREAKRRVRCGAKTRKGHPCKVLSLPGKRRCKFHGGLSTGPKTPEGIERIREAQRRRWACSRDVGKC' A
#
# COMPACT_ATOMS: atom_id res chain seq x y z
N MET A 1 22.67 19.85 -13.44
CA MET A 1 21.25 19.54 -13.10
C MET A 1 20.99 18.04 -12.92
N ALA A 2 21.24 17.19 -13.93
CA ALA A 2 20.92 15.74 -13.87
C ALA A 2 21.53 14.98 -12.67
N ALA A 3 22.79 15.25 -12.33
CA ALA A 3 23.45 14.61 -11.19
C ALA A 3 22.82 15.00 -9.83
N ALA A 4 22.29 16.22 -9.69
CA ALA A 4 21.60 16.65 -8.48
C ALA A 4 20.26 15.94 -8.31
N LEU A 5 19.48 15.83 -9.38
CA LEU A 5 18.22 15.08 -9.41
C LEU A 5 18.43 13.58 -9.10
N ALA A 6 19.49 12.98 -9.63
CA ALA A 6 19.83 11.58 -9.33
C ALA A 6 20.16 11.38 -7.84
N ARG A 7 20.90 12.32 -7.22
CA ARG A 7 21.21 12.29 -5.78
C ARG A 7 19.95 12.42 -4.93
N GLU A 8 19.03 13.31 -5.31
CA GLU A 8 17.77 13.50 -4.61
C GLU A 8 16.87 12.26 -4.69
N ARG A 9 16.72 11.67 -5.88
CA ARG A 9 15.99 10.40 -6.06
C ARG A 9 16.58 9.27 -5.23
N ALA A 10 17.92 9.20 -5.12
CA ALA A 10 18.58 8.20 -4.28
C ALA A 10 18.33 8.44 -2.77
N ARG A 11 18.20 9.70 -2.33
CA ARG A 11 17.81 10.04 -0.95
C ARG A 11 16.37 9.63 -0.68
N GLU A 12 15.44 9.91 -1.59
CA GLU A 12 14.04 9.54 -1.46
C GLU A 12 13.85 8.02 -1.41
N ALA A 13 14.54 7.28 -2.29
CA ALA A 13 14.52 5.81 -2.31
C ALA A 13 15.00 5.17 -1.00
N LYS A 14 15.81 5.88 -0.21
CA LYS A 14 16.30 5.42 1.10
C LYS A 14 15.47 5.94 2.27
N ARG A 15 14.57 6.91 2.04
CA ARG A 15 13.77 7.54 3.08
C ARG A 15 12.88 6.52 3.78
N ARG A 16 12.88 6.55 5.12
CA ARG A 16 11.98 5.74 5.96
C ARG A 16 11.12 6.67 6.80
N VAL A 17 9.84 6.37 6.89
CA VAL A 17 8.85 7.16 7.66
C VAL A 17 8.10 6.23 8.61
N ARG A 18 7.42 6.77 9.64
CA ARG A 18 6.56 5.94 10.49
C ARG A 18 5.40 5.37 9.67
N CYS A 19 5.14 4.07 9.79
CA CYS A 19 4.15 3.39 8.97
C CYS A 19 2.73 3.94 9.17
N GLY A 20 2.32 4.22 10.41
CA GLY A 20 1.03 4.84 10.74
C GLY A 20 -0.21 4.02 10.35
N ALA A 21 -0.08 2.74 9.98
CA ALA A 21 -1.24 1.88 9.71
C ALA A 21 -1.93 1.52 11.02
N LYS A 22 -3.27 1.38 11.02
CA LYS A 22 -4.01 0.94 12.20
C LYS A 22 -3.62 -0.52 12.49
N THR A 23 -3.06 -0.76 13.67
CA THR A 23 -2.76 -2.12 14.13
C THR A 23 -4.03 -2.84 14.56
N ARG A 24 -3.95 -4.15 14.76
CA ARG A 24 -5.07 -4.94 15.31
C ARG A 24 -5.53 -4.47 16.70
N LYS A 25 -4.63 -3.87 17.48
CA LYS A 25 -4.93 -3.26 18.79
C LYS A 25 -5.52 -1.85 18.68
N GLY A 26 -5.81 -1.35 17.47
CA GLY A 26 -6.46 -0.07 17.24
C GLY A 26 -5.55 1.15 17.19
N HIS A 27 -4.33 1.08 17.73
CA HIS A 27 -3.38 2.20 17.69
C HIS A 27 -2.57 2.24 16.38
N PRO A 28 -1.98 3.40 15.99
CA PRO A 28 -1.14 3.50 14.81
C PRO A 28 0.16 2.69 14.95
N CYS A 29 0.64 2.16 13.83
CA CYS A 29 1.87 1.41 13.75
C CYS A 29 3.08 2.33 13.91
N LYS A 30 3.90 2.06 14.93
CA LYS A 30 5.11 2.82 15.26
C LYS A 30 6.35 2.38 14.45
N VAL A 31 6.29 1.22 13.79
CA VAL A 31 7.40 0.66 12.99
C VAL A 31 7.69 1.54 11.78
N LEU A 32 8.97 1.65 11.41
CA LEU A 32 9.39 2.35 10.20
C LEU A 32 8.94 1.62 8.93
N SER A 33 8.70 2.40 7.89
CA SER A 33 8.43 1.91 6.55
C SER A 33 9.68 1.25 5.95
N LEU A 34 9.45 0.45 4.90
CA LEU A 34 10.55 0.04 4.05
C LEU A 34 11.13 1.27 3.32
N PRO A 35 12.43 1.23 2.94
CA PRO A 35 13.07 2.32 2.18
C PRO A 35 12.24 2.74 0.97
N GLY A 36 12.01 4.05 0.81
CA GLY A 36 11.27 4.61 -0.33
C GLY A 36 9.78 4.30 -0.33
N LYS A 37 9.26 3.65 0.72
CA LYS A 37 7.84 3.28 0.86
C LYS A 37 7.19 4.00 2.04
N ARG A 38 5.86 3.99 2.05
CA ARG A 38 5.04 4.60 3.11
C ARG A 38 4.65 3.64 4.24
N ARG A 39 4.72 2.32 4.02
CA ARG A 39 4.28 1.30 4.99
C ARG A 39 5.38 0.31 5.34
N CYS A 40 5.28 -0.31 6.52
CA CYS A 40 6.22 -1.31 7.01
C CYS A 40 5.92 -2.71 6.43
N LYS A 41 6.82 -3.66 6.66
CA LYS A 41 6.69 -5.05 6.17
C LYS A 41 5.36 -5.72 6.55
N PHE A 42 4.84 -5.41 7.74
CA PHE A 42 3.62 -6.02 8.28
C PHE A 42 2.33 -5.40 7.74
N HIS A 43 2.37 -4.16 7.26
CA HIS A 43 1.19 -3.41 6.82
C HIS A 43 1.26 -3.11 5.32
N GLY A 44 1.66 -4.10 4.51
CA GLY A 44 1.66 -4.04 3.05
C GLY A 44 2.88 -3.39 2.41
N GLY A 45 3.92 -3.03 3.17
CA GLY A 45 5.15 -2.46 2.60
C GLY A 45 5.85 -3.42 1.62
N LEU A 46 5.77 -4.73 1.86
CA LEU A 46 6.30 -5.76 0.96
C LEU A 46 5.39 -6.03 -0.25
N SER A 47 4.14 -5.56 -0.22
CA SER A 47 3.25 -5.75 -1.36
C SER A 47 3.74 -4.89 -2.53
N THR A 48 3.80 -5.52 -3.70
CA THR A 48 4.13 -4.89 -4.98
C THR A 48 2.88 -4.52 -5.78
N GLY A 49 1.70 -4.95 -5.33
CA GLY A 49 0.46 -4.86 -6.10
C GLY A 49 0.45 -5.77 -7.33
N PRO A 50 -0.70 -5.88 -8.02
CA PRO A 50 -0.76 -6.53 -9.32
C PRO A 50 0.06 -5.72 -10.34
N LYS A 51 0.90 -6.38 -11.11
CA LYS A 51 1.70 -5.75 -12.18
C LYS A 51 1.17 -6.05 -13.58
N THR A 52 0.34 -7.09 -13.71
CA THR A 52 -0.19 -7.52 -15.01
C THR A 52 -1.63 -7.03 -15.20
N PRO A 53 -2.07 -6.80 -16.44
CA PRO A 53 -3.46 -6.42 -16.74
C PRO A 53 -4.48 -7.41 -16.17
N GLU A 54 -4.21 -8.71 -16.27
CA GLU A 54 -5.10 -9.78 -15.79
C GLU A 54 -5.21 -9.75 -14.26
N GLY A 55 -4.08 -9.50 -13.57
CA GLY A 55 -4.06 -9.38 -12.12
C GLY A 55 -4.82 -8.14 -11.62
N ILE A 56 -4.74 -7.04 -12.37
CA ILE A 56 -5.52 -5.83 -12.10
C ILE A 56 -7.01 -6.11 -12.28
N GLU A 57 -7.41 -6.76 -13.38
CA GLU A 57 -8.82 -7.05 -13.65
C GLU A 57 -9.42 -8.01 -12.63
N ARG A 58 -8.69 -9.05 -12.23
CA ARG A 58 -9.11 -9.96 -11.15
C ARG A 58 -9.41 -9.22 -9.86
N ILE A 59 -8.56 -8.26 -9.47
CA ILE A 59 -8.77 -7.46 -8.26
C ILE A 59 -9.97 -6.52 -8.43
N ARG A 60 -10.14 -5.91 -9.60
CA ARG A 60 -11.31 -5.06 -9.92
C ARG A 60 -12.61 -5.85 -9.81
N GLU A 61 -12.66 -7.03 -10.41
CA GLU A 61 -13.83 -7.91 -10.34
C GLU A 61 -14.14 -8.33 -8.90
N ALA A 62 -13.12 -8.75 -8.14
CA ALA A 62 -13.28 -9.10 -6.73
C ALA A 62 -13.83 -7.92 -5.90
N GLN A 63 -13.36 -6.70 -6.16
CA GLN A 63 -13.94 -5.50 -5.55
C GLN A 63 -15.39 -5.28 -5.97
N ARG A 64 -15.72 -5.35 -7.26
CA ARG A 64 -17.10 -5.21 -7.77
C ARG A 64 -18.05 -6.16 -7.05
N ARG A 65 -17.69 -7.44 -6.94
CA ARG A 65 -18.47 -8.47 -6.24
C ARG A 65 -18.66 -8.14 -4.75
N ARG A 66 -17.58 -7.74 -4.06
CA ARG A 66 -17.65 -7.35 -2.64
C ARG A 66 -18.60 -6.18 -2.41
N TRP A 67 -18.52 -5.15 -3.24
CA TRP A 67 -19.34 -3.95 -3.09
C TRP A 67 -20.80 -4.17 -3.50
N ALA A 68 -21.07 -5.06 -4.47
CA ALA A 68 -22.43 -5.47 -4.82
C ALA A 68 -23.15 -6.06 -3.59
N CYS A 69 -22.55 -7.03 -2.92
CA CYS A 69 -23.10 -7.64 -1.70
C CYS A 69 -23.32 -6.63 -0.56
N SER A 70 -22.49 -5.59 -0.45
CA SER A 70 -22.65 -4.57 0.61
C SER A 70 -23.67 -3.46 0.30
N ARG A 71 -24.08 -3.30 -0.96
CA ARG A 71 -25.02 -2.26 -1.40
C ARG A 71 -26.47 -2.72 -1.36
N ASP A 72 -26.69 -4.03 -1.37
CA ASP A 72 -27.95 -4.63 -0.94
C ASP A 72 -28.02 -4.54 0.59
N VAL A 73 -28.60 -3.45 1.10
CA VAL A 73 -28.91 -3.27 2.52
C VAL A 73 -29.78 -4.44 2.97
N GLY A 74 -29.16 -5.51 3.48
CA GLY A 74 -29.88 -6.67 4.03
C GLY A 74 -29.46 -8.06 3.54
N LYS A 75 -28.35 -8.24 2.82
CA LYS A 75 -27.83 -9.59 2.51
C LYS A 75 -26.33 -9.73 2.80
N CYS A 76 -26.03 -9.72 4.09
CA CYS A 76 -25.01 -10.59 4.68
C CYS A 76 -25.70 -11.57 5.62
#